data_AF-A0A834XRQ8-F1
#
_entry.id   AF-A0A834XRQ8-F1
#
_cell.length_a   1.000
_cell.length_b   1.000
_cell.length_c   1.000
_cell.angle_alpha   90.00
_cell.angle_beta   90.00
_cell.angle_gamma   90.00
#
_symmetry.space_group_name_H-M   'P 1'
#
loop_
_entity.id
_entity.type
_entity.pdbx_description
1 polymer ?
#
loop_
_entity_poly.entity_id
_entity_poly.type
_entity_poly.pdbx_seq_one_letter_code
_entity_poly.pdbx_strand_id
1 'polypeptide(L)'
;MPETKNDVARSFIVANELQNFRKKYIDLGPPNLTTTSNIFLNYQKGKCTSQPICVNKIGSVPAVVAEYLNIPNVKKYTSHLFRRSSATLLADTVADITIIMRSGGSIPGPRPGPRSRRIPRRR
;
A
#
# COMPACT_ATOMS: atom_id res chain seq x y z
N MET A 1 -9.69 1.41 -1.14
CA MET A 1 -9.02 0.18 -1.63
C MET A 1 -10.11 -0.84 -1.95
N PRO A 2 -10.43 -1.06 -3.23
CA PRO A 2 -11.53 -1.92 -3.65
C PRO A 2 -11.22 -3.41 -3.46
N GLU A 3 -9.99 -3.85 -3.75
CA GLU A 3 -9.56 -5.24 -3.58
C GLU A 3 -8.76 -5.39 -2.28
N THR A 4 -9.19 -6.31 -1.39
CA THR A 4 -8.44 -6.64 -0.17
C THR A 4 -8.41 -8.14 0.07
N LYS A 5 -7.49 -8.60 0.93
CA LYS A 5 -7.33 -10.03 1.27
C LYS A 5 -8.64 -10.71 1.73
N ASN A 6 -9.56 -9.93 2.31
CA ASN A 6 -10.83 -10.42 2.83
C ASN A 6 -12.03 -10.01 1.95
N ASP A 7 -11.78 -9.45 0.76
CA ASP A 7 -12.82 -8.97 -0.16
C ASP A 7 -13.76 -7.90 0.44
N VAL A 8 -13.27 -7.21 1.47
CA VAL A 8 -13.97 -6.08 2.09
C VAL A 8 -13.26 -4.80 1.66
N ALA A 9 -13.97 -3.90 0.98
CA ALA A 9 -13.45 -2.61 0.60
C ALA A 9 -13.11 -1.78 1.85
N ARG A 10 -11.99 -1.03 1.80
CA ARG A 10 -11.54 -0.19 2.92
C ARG A 10 -11.26 1.24 2.49
N SER A 11 -11.67 2.19 3.31
CA SER A 11 -11.30 3.59 3.24
C SER A 11 -10.20 3.91 4.25
N PHE A 12 -9.38 4.89 3.91
CA PHE A 12 -8.30 5.38 4.76
C PHE A 12 -8.29 6.91 4.70
N ILE A 13 -7.89 7.54 5.81
CA ILE A 13 -7.71 8.98 5.87
C ILE A 13 -6.28 9.28 5.38
N VAL A 14 -6.17 10.22 4.45
CA VAL A 14 -4.89 10.66 3.87
C VAL A 14 -4.74 12.14 4.15
N ALA A 15 -3.59 12.55 4.68
CA ALA A 15 -3.30 13.95 4.94
C ALA A 15 -3.40 14.79 3.66
N ASN A 16 -3.91 16.02 3.77
CA ASN A 16 -4.14 16.89 2.62
C ASN A 16 -2.85 17.19 1.83
N GLU A 17 -1.71 17.30 2.51
CA GLU A 17 -0.40 17.51 1.88
C GLU A 17 -0.05 16.40 0.89
N LEU A 18 -0.39 15.15 1.19
CA LEU A 18 -0.15 14.01 0.31
C LEU A 18 -1.05 14.06 -0.94
N GLN A 19 -2.20 14.73 -0.89
CA GLN A 19 -3.05 14.94 -2.06
C GLN A 19 -2.37 15.88 -3.06
N ASN A 20 -1.65 16.89 -2.58
CA ASN A 20 -0.91 17.81 -3.45
C ASN A 20 0.24 17.08 -4.15
N PHE A 21 0.98 16.23 -3.43
CA PHE A 21 2.00 15.37 -4.03
C PHE A 21 1.40 14.41 -5.04
N ARG A 22 0.23 13.83 -4.76
CA ARG A 22 -0.49 12.95 -5.69
C ARG A 22 -0.86 13.68 -6.98
N LYS A 23 -1.43 14.88 -6.89
CA LYS A 23 -1.77 15.70 -8.08
C LYS A 23 -0.53 15.99 -8.92
N LYS A 24 0.51 16.53 -8.28
CA LYS A 24 1.79 16.80 -8.94
C LYS A 24 2.40 15.56 -9.61
N TYR A 25 2.29 14.39 -8.96
CA TYR A 25 2.78 13.14 -9.53
C TYR A 25 1.99 12.72 -10.78
N ILE A 26 0.65 12.86 -10.75
CA ILE A 26 -0.21 12.57 -11.90
C ILE A 26 0.12 13.51 -13.07
N ASP A 27 0.30 14.80 -12.78
CA ASP A 27 0.59 15.82 -13.79
C ASP A 27 1.96 15.62 -14.48
N LEU A 28 2.95 15.06 -13.77
CA LEU A 28 4.28 14.75 -14.30
C LEU A 28 4.32 13.45 -15.12
N GLY A 29 3.31 12.60 -15.00
CA GLY A 29 3.30 11.32 -15.66
C GLY A 29 2.72 11.37 -17.07
N PRO A 30 2.70 10.23 -17.79
CA PRO A 30 2.15 10.18 -19.14
C PRO A 30 0.63 10.46 -19.13
N PRO A 31 0.08 11.10 -20.17
CA PRO A 31 -1.32 11.55 -20.21
C PRO A 31 -2.36 10.41 -20.09
N ASN A 32 -1.95 9.16 -20.33
CA ASN A 32 -2.81 7.97 -20.26
C ASN A 32 -2.93 7.37 -18.83
N LEU A 33 -2.34 8.02 -17.83
CA LEU A 33 -2.34 7.57 -16.42
C LEU A 33 -3.73 7.51 -15.79
N THR A 34 -4.60 8.45 -16.13
CA THR A 34 -5.94 8.62 -15.55
C THR A 34 -6.86 7.42 -15.77
N THR A 35 -6.59 6.60 -16.79
CA THR A 35 -7.38 5.41 -17.14
C THR A 35 -6.97 4.17 -16.34
N THR A 36 -5.77 4.14 -15.77
CA THR A 36 -5.23 2.92 -15.13
C THR A 36 -5.49 2.93 -13.63
N SER A 37 -5.90 1.80 -13.06
CA SER A 37 -6.13 1.62 -11.62
C SER A 37 -4.86 1.75 -10.76
N ASN A 38 -3.68 1.67 -11.38
CA ASN A 38 -2.38 1.75 -10.74
C ASN A 38 -1.79 3.16 -10.88
N ILE A 39 -1.64 3.85 -9.75
CA ILE A 39 -1.10 5.22 -9.72
C ILE A 39 0.43 5.25 -9.76
N PHE A 40 1.14 4.18 -9.39
CA PHE A 40 2.59 4.17 -9.33
C PHE A 40 3.18 3.46 -10.55
N LEU A 41 3.89 4.23 -11.36
CA LEU A 41 4.50 3.75 -12.59
C LEU A 41 5.98 3.44 -12.44
N ASN A 42 6.45 2.58 -13.33
CA ASN A 42 7.85 2.24 -13.44
C ASN A 42 8.61 3.35 -14.18
N TYR A 43 9.73 3.78 -13.59
CA TYR A 43 10.63 4.75 -14.20
C TYR A 43 11.99 4.11 -14.42
N GLN A 44 12.40 3.99 -15.68
CA GLN A 44 13.65 3.34 -16.06
C GLN A 44 14.29 4.07 -17.23
N LYS A 45 15.63 4.14 -17.24
CA LYS A 45 16.41 4.75 -18.32
C LYS A 45 15.96 6.18 -18.67
N GLY A 46 15.61 6.97 -17.65
CA GLY A 46 15.16 8.36 -17.83
C GLY A 46 13.73 8.54 -18.35
N LYS A 47 12.94 7.46 -18.47
CA LYS A 47 11.58 7.51 -19.02
C LYS A 47 10.57 6.85 -18.09
N CYS A 48 9.38 7.44 -18.00
CA CYS A 48 8.23 6.88 -17.30
C CYS A 48 7.49 5.92 -18.23
N THR A 49 7.29 4.67 -17.82
CA THR A 49 6.55 3.67 -18.61
C THR A 49 5.17 3.43 -18.00
N SER A 50 4.18 3.06 -18.81
CA SER A 50 2.82 2.75 -18.33
C SER A 50 2.72 1.46 -17.50
N GLN A 51 3.84 0.77 -17.27
CA GLN A 51 3.86 -0.45 -16.44
C GLN A 51 3.82 -0.06 -14.97
N PRO A 52 3.02 -0.75 -14.14
CA PRO A 52 3.03 -0.53 -12.70
C PRO A 52 4.40 -0.88 -12.11
N ILE A 53 4.82 -0.13 -11.11
CA ILE A 53 6.06 -0.41 -10.38
C ILE A 53 5.93 -1.73 -9.61
N CYS A 54 7.01 -2.51 -9.58
CA CYS A 54 7.05 -3.79 -8.89
C CYS A 54 7.01 -3.61 -7.35
N VAL A 55 6.29 -4.51 -6.65
CA VAL A 55 6.18 -4.53 -5.18
C VAL A 55 7.54 -4.59 -4.48
N ASN A 56 8.53 -5.29 -5.06
CA ASN A 56 9.87 -5.38 -4.49
C ASN A 56 10.61 -4.03 -4.56
N LYS A 57 10.33 -3.23 -5.60
CA LYS A 57 10.92 -1.91 -5.77
C LYS A 57 10.33 -0.92 -4.77
N ILE A 58 9.00 -0.91 -4.59
CA ILE A 58 8.37 -0.13 -3.52
C ILE A 58 8.83 -0.62 -2.14
N GLY A 59 8.90 -1.94 -1.94
CA GLY A 59 9.24 -2.56 -0.67
C GLY A 59 10.65 -2.28 -0.18
N SER A 60 11.56 -1.92 -1.09
CA SER A 60 12.95 -1.54 -0.79
C SER A 60 13.14 -0.05 -0.54
N VAL A 61 12.15 0.80 -0.81
CA VAL A 61 12.25 2.26 -0.55
C VAL A 61 12.63 2.58 0.89
N PRO A 62 12.05 1.95 1.93
CA PRO A 62 12.42 2.26 3.32
C PRO A 62 13.89 1.94 3.62
N ALA A 63 14.45 0.90 2.98
CA ALA A 63 15.87 0.57 3.09
C ALA A 63 16.75 1.66 2.47
N VAL A 64 16.41 2.13 1.26
CA VAL A 64 17.14 3.24 0.60
C VAL A 64 17.12 4.51 1.45
N VAL A 65 15.97 4.83 2.06
CA VAL A 65 15.86 5.99 2.96
C VAL A 65 16.72 5.81 4.22
N ALA A 66 16.74 4.62 4.81
CA ALA A 66 17.58 4.33 5.98
C ALA A 66 19.09 4.40 5.66
N GLU A 67 19.49 3.95 4.47
CA GLU A 67 20.87 4.09 3.97
C GLU A 67 21.25 5.56 3.80
N TYR A 68 20.38 6.37 3.18
CA TYR A 68 20.60 7.82 3.03
C TYR A 68 20.74 8.53 4.37
N LEU A 69 19.95 8.13 5.38
CA LEU A 69 20.00 8.67 6.74
C LEU A 69 21.12 8.06 7.62
N ASN A 70 21.97 7.18 7.08
CA ASN A 70 23.05 6.47 7.78
C ASN A 70 22.58 5.70 9.03
N ILE A 71 21.40 5.09 8.97
CA ILE A 71 20.85 4.33 10.10
C ILE A 71 21.41 2.90 10.08
N PRO A 72 21.87 2.35 11.23
CA PRO A 72 22.36 0.98 11.28
C PRO A 72 21.26 -0.04 10.96
N ASN A 73 21.65 -1.21 10.44
CA ASN A 73 20.74 -2.31 10.11
C ASN A 73 19.68 -1.98 9.02
N VAL A 74 20.09 -1.29 7.95
CA VAL A 74 19.28 -0.92 6.78
C VAL A 74 18.34 -2.05 6.28
N LYS A 75 18.81 -3.31 6.28
CA LYS A 75 18.03 -4.48 5.82
C LYS A 75 16.74 -4.74 6.62
N LYS A 76 16.60 -4.22 7.83
CA LYS A 76 15.39 -4.36 8.66
C LYS A 76 14.28 -3.40 8.24
N TYR A 77 14.61 -2.33 7.53
CA TYR A 77 13.66 -1.31 7.07
C TYR A 77 12.95 -1.79 5.81
N THR A 78 11.83 -2.49 6.01
CA THR A 78 10.96 -3.00 4.95
C THR A 78 9.62 -2.27 4.96
N SER A 79 8.85 -2.39 3.87
CA SER A 79 7.46 -1.91 3.85
C SER A 79 6.58 -2.52 4.95
N HIS A 80 6.89 -3.74 5.41
CA HIS A 80 6.18 -4.35 6.53
C HIS A 80 6.43 -3.61 7.85
N LEU A 81 7.68 -3.20 8.10
CA LEU A 81 8.03 -2.41 9.30
C LEU A 81 7.30 -1.07 9.29
N PHE A 82 7.21 -0.43 8.13
CA PHE A 82 6.48 0.83 7.97
C PHE A 82 4.99 0.66 8.29
N ARG A 83 4.37 -0.43 7.80
CA ARG A 83 2.97 -0.77 8.11
C ARG A 83 2.75 -1.08 9.60
N ARG A 84 3.71 -1.72 10.26
CA ARG A 84 3.67 -1.96 11.71
C ARG A 84 3.73 -0.65 12.47
N SER A 85 4.69 0.19 12.12
CA SER A 85 4.91 1.50 12.75
C SER A 85 3.69 2.42 12.58
N SER A 86 3.04 2.42 11.41
CA SER A 86 1.81 3.17 11.20
C SER A 86 0.66 2.68 12.08
N ALA A 87 0.55 1.36 12.29
CA ALA A 87 -0.48 0.80 13.16
C ALA A 87 -0.23 1.13 14.64
N THR A 88 1.03 1.11 15.08
CA THR A 88 1.42 1.55 16.44
C THR A 88 1.14 3.03 16.63
N LEU A 89 1.55 3.88 15.69
CA LEU A 89 1.26 5.32 15.76
C LEU A 89 -0.24 5.61 15.81
N LEU A 90 -1.05 4.87 15.03
CA LEU A 90 -2.51 4.96 15.12
C LEU A 90 -3.05 4.47 16.45
N ALA A 91 -2.47 3.43 17.05
CA ALA A 91 -2.87 2.92 18.36
C ALA A 91 -2.56 3.91 19.48
N ASP A 92 -1.42 4.60 19.40
CA ASP A 92 -1.01 5.59 20.40
C ASP A 92 -1.84 6.89 20.30
N THR A 93 -2.37 7.19 19.11
CA THR A 93 -3.15 8.42 18.85
C THR A 93 -4.67 8.22 18.93
N VAL A 94 -5.17 7.00 18.73
CA VAL A 94 -6.60 6.69 18.62
C VAL A 94 -6.98 5.65 19.67
N ALA A 95 -7.86 6.02 20.61
CA ALA A 95 -8.36 5.13 21.66
C ALA A 95 -9.31 4.02 21.14
N ASP A 96 -9.80 4.11 19.90
CA ASP A 96 -10.74 3.16 19.30
C ASP A 96 -10.04 2.05 18.49
N ILE A 97 -10.05 0.85 19.07
CA ILE A 97 -9.49 -0.39 18.52
C ILE A 97 -10.10 -0.73 17.15
N THR A 98 -11.36 -0.36 16.89
CA THR A 98 -12.04 -0.69 15.63
C THR A 98 -11.42 0.04 14.43
N ILE A 99 -10.90 1.25 14.64
CA ILE A 99 -10.23 2.05 13.60
C ILE A 99 -8.85 1.45 13.27
N ILE A 100 -8.12 0.98 14.27
CA ILE A 100 -6.83 0.28 14.12
C ILE A 100 -7.04 -1.03 13.36
N MET A 101 -8.08 -1.80 13.69
CA MET A 101 -8.37 -3.06 13.01
C MET A 101 -8.78 -2.86 11.54
N ARG A 102 -9.63 -1.85 11.28
CA ARG A 102 -10.04 -1.49 9.92
C ARG A 102 -8.84 -1.13 9.05
N SER A 103 -7.92 -0.31 9.56
CA SER A 103 -6.70 0.10 8.85
C SER A 103 -5.69 -1.05 8.70
N GLY A 104 -5.54 -1.89 9.72
CA GLY A 104 -4.56 -2.98 9.77
C GLY A 104 -4.93 -4.24 8.98
N GLY A 105 -6.15 -4.36 8.47
CA GLY A 105 -6.55 -5.57 7.74
C GLY A 105 -7.40 -6.55 8.54
N SER A 106 -7.53 -6.35 9.85
CA SER A 106 -8.08 -7.33 10.79
C SER A 106 -9.60 -7.19 10.92
N ILE A 107 -10.32 -8.32 10.93
CA ILE A 107 -11.77 -8.37 11.15
C ILE A 107 -12.00 -8.61 12.65
N PRO A 108 -12.88 -7.85 13.34
CA PRO A 108 -13.36 -8.25 14.65
C PRO A 108 -14.40 -9.35 14.47
N GLY A 109 -14.07 -10.59 14.86
CA GLY A 109 -15.00 -11.72 14.82
C GLY A 109 -14.44 -12.98 14.14
N PRO A 110 -15.19 -14.10 14.19
CA PRO A 110 -14.76 -15.37 13.65
C PRO A 110 -14.52 -15.26 12.15
N ARG A 111 -13.47 -15.93 11.66
CA ARG A 111 -13.16 -15.98 10.24
C ARG A 111 -14.39 -16.51 9.48
N PRO A 112 -14.82 -15.87 8.38
CA PRO A 112 -15.75 -16.54 7.48
C PRO A 112 -15.12 -17.87 7.04
N GLY A 113 -15.94 -18.93 7.06
CA GLY A 113 -15.53 -20.31 6.83
C GLY A 113 -14.75 -20.51 5.53
N PRO A 114 -14.10 -21.67 5.36
CA PRO A 114 -13.22 -21.92 4.23
C PRO A 114 -13.92 -21.66 2.89
N ARG A 115 -13.18 -21.02 1.97
CA ARG A 115 -13.58 -20.76 0.58
C ARG A 115 -14.25 -22.00 0.00
N SER A 116 -15.49 -21.86 -0.47
CA SER A 116 -16.05 -22.79 -1.45
C SER A 116 -15.07 -22.84 -2.63
N ARG A 117 -14.41 -23.99 -2.79
CA ARG A 117 -13.59 -24.27 -3.97
C ARG A 117 -14.51 -24.12 -5.17
N ARG A 118 -14.23 -23.15 -6.06
CA ARG A 118 -14.82 -23.15 -7.40
C ARG A 118 -14.50 -24.50 -8.03
N ILE A 119 -15.54 -25.33 -8.18
CA ILE A 119 -15.47 -26.57 -8.95
C ILE A 119 -15.12 -26.16 -10.38
N PRO A 120 -14.05 -26.71 -10.99
CA PRO A 120 -13.77 -26.44 -12.39
C PRO A 120 -14.92 -27.04 -13.22
N ARG A 121 -15.58 -26.20 -14.02
CA ARG A 121 -16.49 -26.69 -15.07
C ARG A 121 -15.66 -27.58 -15.98
N ARG A 122 -15.99 -28.87 -16.00
CA ARG A 122 -15.50 -29.81 -17.03
C ARG A 122 -16.01 -29.32 -18.39
N ARG A 123 -15.15 -29.54 -19.38
CA ARG A 123 -15.31 -29.24 -20.81
C ARG A 123 -16.69 -29.59 -21.36
#